data_AF-A0A7J7ILF9-F1
#
_entry.id   AF-A0A7J7ILF9-F1
#
_cell.length_a   1.000
_cell.length_b   1.000
_cell.length_c   1.000
_cell.angle_alpha   90.00
_cell.angle_beta   90.00
_cell.angle_gamma   90.00
#
_symmetry.space_group_name_H-M   'P 1'
#
loop_
_entity.id
_entity.type
_entity.pdbx_description
1 polymer ?
#
loop_
_entity_poly.entity_id
_entity_poly.type
_entity_poly.pdbx_seq_one_letter_code
_entity_poly.pdbx_strand_id
1 'polypeptide(L)'
;MGQHRREGVRMSLFGAPRWFAQRSGSSSARASVETELSRDRIRDSAVAKYWDVLLDTNALEAQLEQLSDQELAAKTRALRQRAEASDGALRLAEVFATVREAARRTLGMRPFDVQILGGLALFHGCVAEIATGEGKTLVATLPACAAALSGRGSVLIVTVNDYLCRRDFENMGPLYRFLGLSVGCVTSTTTRPERQHAYACDVTYVTNAELGFDYLRDHLVMNATDQVLMNGKPFFFCLLDEADSIMIDEARTPLIISQAADAPAEKYARAAQLAEQLQRGRDYTVYEKERNVTLSGTGYKACERALKVPTLFASKGSVGTFCAKRAQSQRAVSSRYRLYRSRWTDLYCRRVHRSSLARTTLV
;
A
#
# COMPACT_ATOMS: atom_id res chain seq x y z
N MET A 1 33.12 -3.40 -4.03
CA MET A 1 32.25 -4.38 -4.72
C MET A 1 30.84 -3.82 -4.73
N GLY A 2 30.31 -3.57 -5.94
CA GLY A 2 28.88 -3.44 -6.26
C GLY A 2 28.08 -2.29 -5.65
N GLN A 3 28.23 -1.07 -6.17
CA GLN A 3 27.16 -0.06 -6.10
C GLN A 3 26.21 -0.27 -7.29
N HIS A 4 25.00 -0.78 -7.03
CA HIS A 4 23.92 -0.76 -8.02
C HIS A 4 23.22 0.60 -7.96
N ARG A 5 23.57 1.50 -8.87
CA ARG A 5 22.71 2.64 -9.21
C ARG A 5 21.57 2.12 -10.08
N ARG A 6 20.33 2.20 -9.59
CA ARG A 6 19.13 2.13 -10.45
C ARG A 6 18.84 3.55 -10.92
N GLU A 7 19.07 3.81 -12.20
CA GLU A 7 18.71 5.07 -12.84
C GLU A 7 17.19 5.11 -13.05
N GLY A 8 16.51 6.02 -12.36
CA GLY A 8 15.11 6.34 -12.62
C GLY A 8 15.01 7.12 -13.92
N VAL A 9 14.61 6.46 -15.01
CA VAL A 9 14.35 7.10 -16.30
C VAL A 9 12.91 7.60 -16.31
N ARG A 10 12.73 8.92 -16.36
CA ARG A 10 11.43 9.57 -16.60
C ARG A 10 11.14 9.55 -18.10
N MET A 11 10.03 8.91 -18.52
CA MET A 11 9.58 8.92 -19.91
C MET A 11 8.49 9.96 -20.09
N SER A 12 8.74 11.01 -20.86
CA SER A 12 7.68 11.91 -21.35
C SER A 12 7.35 11.57 -22.81
N LEU A 13 6.14 11.09 -23.07
CA LEU A 13 5.58 10.95 -24.42
C LEU A 13 4.88 12.28 -24.78
N PHE A 14 5.61 13.27 -25.31
CA PHE A 14 5.02 14.57 -25.65
C PHE A 14 4.36 14.60 -27.04
N GLY A 15 3.21 15.29 -27.10
CA GLY A 15 2.58 15.83 -28.32
C GLY A 15 1.16 15.31 -28.56
N ALA A 16 0.14 15.93 -27.93
CA ALA A 16 -1.26 15.53 -28.04
C ALA A 16 -1.89 15.87 -29.40
N PRO A 17 -2.63 14.93 -30.02
CA PRO A 17 -3.88 15.24 -30.74
C PRO A 17 -5.10 14.97 -29.85
N ARG A 18 -6.16 15.76 -29.99
CA ARG A 18 -7.47 15.50 -29.38
C ARG A 18 -8.09 14.26 -30.04
N TRP A 19 -8.06 13.11 -29.36
CA TRP A 19 -8.52 11.81 -29.89
C TRP A 19 -10.02 11.50 -29.71
N PHE A 20 -10.88 12.50 -29.53
CA PHE A 20 -12.32 12.28 -29.45
C PHE A 20 -13.12 13.21 -30.36
N ALA A 21 -13.58 12.64 -31.47
CA ALA A 21 -14.83 13.05 -32.12
C ALA A 21 -15.51 11.77 -32.64
N GLN A 22 -16.57 11.33 -31.95
CA GLN A 22 -17.55 10.43 -32.54
C GLN A 22 -18.14 11.11 -33.78
N ARG A 23 -17.76 10.64 -34.97
CA ARG A 23 -18.49 10.92 -36.21
C ARG A 23 -18.84 9.60 -36.88
N SER A 24 -20.14 9.36 -36.95
CA SER A 24 -20.79 8.31 -37.73
C SER A 24 -20.40 8.44 -39.22
N GLY A 25 -19.70 7.44 -39.75
CA GLY A 25 -19.26 7.36 -41.14
C GLY A 25 -18.67 5.98 -41.48
N SER A 26 -18.85 5.53 -42.72
CA SER A 26 -18.83 4.15 -43.25
C SER A 26 -17.54 3.33 -43.06
N SER A 27 -17.69 2.01 -43.13
CA SER A 27 -16.72 0.98 -42.67
C SER A 27 -15.49 0.76 -43.55
N SER A 28 -15.44 1.22 -44.80
CA SER A 28 -14.31 0.92 -45.71
C SER A 28 -13.14 1.91 -45.62
N ALA A 29 -13.34 3.10 -45.06
CA ALA A 29 -12.29 4.09 -44.83
C ALA A 29 -11.64 4.00 -43.44
N ARG A 30 -12.16 3.12 -42.55
CA ARG A 30 -11.68 2.94 -41.18
C ARG A 30 -10.38 2.15 -41.08
N ALA A 31 -10.10 1.27 -42.03
CA ALA A 31 -8.94 0.37 -41.96
C ALA A 31 -7.59 1.08 -42.24
N SER A 32 -7.59 2.29 -42.80
CA SER A 32 -6.38 2.94 -43.31
C SER A 32 -5.83 4.06 -42.42
N VAL A 33 -6.47 4.36 -41.28
CA VAL A 33 -6.07 5.46 -40.37
C VAL A 33 -5.50 4.96 -39.04
N GLU A 34 -5.53 3.65 -38.76
CA GLU A 34 -5.18 3.08 -37.44
C GLU A 34 -3.71 2.70 -37.23
N THR A 35 -2.79 3.06 -38.13
CA THR A 35 -1.35 2.78 -37.97
C THR A 35 -0.46 3.99 -38.32
N GLU A 36 -0.48 5.02 -37.48
CA GLU A 36 0.50 6.11 -37.56
C GLU A 36 1.27 6.31 -36.24
N LEU A 37 1.70 5.21 -35.62
CA LEU A 37 2.96 5.23 -34.89
C LEU A 37 4.07 5.07 -35.94
N SER A 38 4.55 6.19 -36.48
CA SER A 38 5.74 6.14 -37.35
C SER A 38 6.86 5.48 -36.55
N ARG A 39 7.36 4.33 -37.02
CA ARG A 39 8.50 3.59 -36.42
C ARG A 39 9.62 4.53 -35.97
N ASP A 40 9.87 5.58 -36.76
CA ASP A 40 10.89 6.59 -36.51
C ASP A 40 10.70 7.36 -35.19
N ARG A 41 9.47 7.66 -34.77
CA ARG A 41 9.22 8.34 -33.48
C ARG A 41 9.47 7.43 -32.27
N ILE A 42 9.29 6.12 -32.44
CA ILE A 42 9.48 5.15 -31.35
C ILE A 42 10.91 4.65 -31.30
N ARG A 43 11.62 4.61 -32.43
CA ARG A 43 12.97 4.06 -32.57
C ARG A 43 13.97 4.65 -31.57
N ASP A 44 13.84 5.94 -31.26
CA ASP A 44 14.72 6.64 -30.31
C ASP A 44 14.11 6.78 -28.90
N SER A 45 12.96 6.16 -28.65
CA SER A 45 12.27 6.18 -27.35
C SER A 45 12.68 5.01 -26.45
N ALA A 46 12.54 5.16 -25.14
CA ALA A 46 12.83 4.09 -24.18
C ALA A 46 11.91 2.86 -24.31
N VAL A 47 10.79 2.95 -25.05
CA VAL A 47 9.90 1.81 -25.37
C VAL A 47 10.27 1.10 -26.67
N ALA A 48 11.28 1.58 -27.43
CA ALA A 48 11.77 0.92 -28.64
C ALA A 48 12.13 -0.56 -28.40
N LYS A 49 12.68 -0.87 -27.23
CA LYS A 49 13.03 -2.24 -26.82
C LYS A 49 11.84 -3.21 -26.70
N TYR A 50 10.61 -2.69 -26.67
CA TYR A 50 9.38 -3.48 -26.62
C TYR A 50 8.71 -3.65 -27.98
N TRP A 51 9.31 -3.09 -29.04
CA TRP A 51 8.73 -3.05 -30.37
C TRP A 51 8.48 -4.44 -30.95
N ASP A 52 9.44 -5.36 -30.83
CA ASP A 52 9.29 -6.72 -31.34
C ASP A 52 8.16 -7.46 -30.60
N VAL A 53 8.01 -7.25 -29.30
CA VAL A 53 6.92 -7.83 -28.51
C VAL A 53 5.57 -7.26 -28.95
N LEU A 54 5.50 -5.96 -29.29
CA LEU A 54 4.29 -5.35 -29.86
C LEU A 54 3.95 -5.98 -31.22
N LEU A 55 4.93 -6.16 -32.11
CA LEU A 55 4.71 -6.77 -33.42
C LEU A 55 4.19 -8.21 -33.29
N ASP A 56 4.80 -9.00 -32.41
CA ASP A 56 4.35 -10.35 -32.08
C ASP A 56 2.92 -10.34 -31.49
N THR A 57 2.60 -9.36 -30.65
CA THR A 57 1.26 -9.18 -30.07
C THR A 57 0.23 -8.92 -31.16
N ASN A 58 0.54 -8.02 -32.10
CA ASN A 58 -0.33 -7.66 -33.21
C ASN A 58 -0.52 -8.86 -34.18
N ALA A 59 0.53 -9.63 -34.42
CA ALA A 59 0.47 -10.80 -35.32
C ALA A 59 -0.47 -11.91 -34.80
N LEU A 60 -0.68 -12.00 -33.49
CA LEU A 60 -1.57 -12.99 -32.88
C LEU A 60 -3.05 -12.62 -32.93
N GLU A 61 -3.37 -11.35 -33.22
CA GLU A 61 -4.72 -10.82 -33.09
C GLU A 61 -5.74 -11.54 -33.99
N ALA A 62 -5.43 -11.69 -35.28
CA ALA A 62 -6.33 -12.34 -36.24
C ALA A 62 -6.65 -13.80 -35.86
N GLN A 63 -5.70 -14.50 -35.22
CA GLN A 63 -5.91 -15.88 -34.75
C GLN A 63 -6.81 -15.90 -33.52
N LEU A 64 -6.64 -14.95 -32.59
CA LEU A 64 -7.42 -14.87 -31.36
C LEU A 64 -8.86 -14.41 -31.62
N GLU A 65 -9.06 -13.53 -32.60
CA GLU A 65 -10.40 -13.08 -33.01
C GLU A 65 -11.29 -14.23 -33.50
N GLN A 66 -10.69 -15.26 -34.12
CA GLN A 66 -11.42 -16.43 -34.60
C GLN A 66 -11.85 -17.40 -33.49
N LEU A 67 -11.27 -17.29 -32.30
CA LEU A 67 -11.61 -18.17 -31.18
C LEU A 67 -12.98 -17.82 -30.60
N SER A 68 -13.74 -18.81 -30.18
CA SER A 68 -14.89 -18.63 -29.30
C SER A 68 -14.45 -18.19 -27.89
N ASP A 69 -15.39 -17.69 -27.09
CA ASP A 69 -15.10 -17.30 -25.70
C ASP A 69 -14.59 -18.49 -24.87
N GLN A 70 -15.10 -19.69 -25.13
CA GLN A 70 -14.68 -20.91 -24.46
C GLN A 70 -13.23 -21.29 -24.82
N GLU A 71 -12.85 -21.14 -26.09
CA GLU A 71 -11.49 -21.41 -26.56
C GLU A 71 -10.51 -20.36 -26.02
N LEU A 72 -10.90 -19.09 -25.98
CA LEU A 72 -10.06 -18.02 -25.42
C LEU A 72 -9.85 -18.19 -23.91
N ALA A 73 -10.89 -18.59 -23.17
CA ALA A 73 -10.78 -18.96 -21.76
C ALA A 73 -9.90 -20.21 -21.57
N ALA A 74 -10.03 -21.22 -22.45
CA ALA A 74 -9.17 -22.40 -22.42
C ALA A 74 -7.70 -22.06 -22.67
N LYS A 75 -7.43 -21.15 -23.61
CA LYS A 75 -6.09 -20.62 -23.87
C LYS A 75 -5.50 -19.92 -22.65
N THR A 76 -6.32 -19.16 -21.92
CA THR A 76 -5.89 -18.50 -20.67
C THR A 76 -5.54 -19.52 -19.58
N ARG A 77 -6.32 -20.60 -19.44
CA ARG A 77 -5.97 -21.72 -18.54
C ARG A 77 -4.66 -22.41 -18.95
N ALA A 78 -4.46 -22.65 -20.25
CA ALA A 78 -3.22 -23.24 -20.76
C ALA A 78 -2.00 -22.32 -20.50
N LEU A 79 -2.16 -21.00 -20.64
CA LEU A 79 -1.14 -20.02 -20.27
C LEU A 79 -0.71 -20.16 -18.81
N ARG A 80 -1.69 -20.21 -17.89
CA ARG A 80 -1.44 -20.38 -16.45
C ARG A 80 -0.73 -21.70 -16.13
N GLN A 81 -1.20 -22.82 -16.70
CA GLN A 81 -0.57 -24.14 -16.50
C GLN A 81 0.88 -24.18 -16.99
N ARG A 82 1.16 -23.57 -18.15
CA ARG A 82 2.53 -23.46 -18.66
C ARG A 82 3.41 -22.59 -17.76
N ALA A 83 2.86 -21.50 -17.23
CA ALA A 83 3.59 -20.64 -16.30
C ALA A 83 3.97 -21.42 -15.04
N GLU A 84 3.02 -22.14 -14.43
CA GLU A 84 3.27 -23.00 -13.26
C GLU A 84 4.36 -24.05 -13.54
N ALA A 85 4.35 -24.67 -14.74
CA ALA A 85 5.37 -25.63 -15.15
C ALA A 85 6.75 -25.03 -15.48
N SER A 86 6.84 -23.70 -15.63
CA SER A 86 8.05 -22.99 -16.06
C SER A 86 8.47 -21.89 -15.08
N ASP A 87 8.14 -22.05 -13.80
CA ASP A 87 8.47 -21.11 -12.72
C ASP A 87 8.01 -19.67 -13.04
N GLY A 88 6.82 -19.54 -13.61
CA GLY A 88 6.18 -18.28 -13.99
C GLY A 88 6.67 -17.63 -15.28
N ALA A 89 7.47 -18.34 -16.09
CA ALA A 89 7.88 -17.83 -17.40
C ALA A 89 6.68 -17.76 -18.38
N LEU A 90 6.43 -16.57 -18.94
CA LEU A 90 5.35 -16.35 -19.90
C LEU A 90 5.86 -15.55 -21.10
N ARG A 91 5.39 -15.90 -22.29
CA ARG A 91 5.58 -15.09 -23.49
C ARG A 91 4.64 -13.89 -23.43
N LEU A 92 5.19 -12.72 -23.14
CA LEU A 92 4.41 -11.49 -22.96
C LEU A 92 3.51 -11.16 -24.14
N ALA A 93 4.00 -11.32 -25.37
CA ALA A 93 3.18 -11.08 -26.57
C ALA A 93 1.89 -11.92 -26.59
N GLU A 94 1.99 -13.19 -26.21
CA GLU A 94 0.85 -14.10 -26.19
C GLU A 94 -0.17 -13.73 -25.09
N VAL A 95 0.33 -13.34 -23.92
CA VAL A 95 -0.51 -12.89 -22.81
C VAL A 95 -1.20 -11.58 -23.16
N PHE A 96 -0.44 -10.56 -23.60
CA PHE A 96 -1.00 -9.26 -23.94
C PHE A 96 -2.00 -9.33 -25.09
N ALA A 97 -1.77 -10.17 -26.10
CA ALA A 97 -2.74 -10.38 -27.17
C ALA A 97 -4.04 -11.02 -26.64
N THR A 98 -3.92 -12.00 -25.74
CA THR A 98 -5.07 -12.65 -25.10
C THR A 98 -5.87 -11.67 -24.24
N VAL A 99 -5.19 -10.82 -23.45
CA VAL A 99 -5.83 -9.78 -22.63
C VAL A 99 -6.48 -8.70 -23.50
N ARG A 100 -5.82 -8.27 -24.58
CA ARG A 100 -6.37 -7.31 -25.55
C ARG A 100 -7.68 -7.83 -26.15
N GLU A 101 -7.70 -9.09 -26.59
CA GLU A 101 -8.90 -9.69 -27.16
C GLU A 101 -10.01 -9.86 -26.12
N ALA A 102 -9.66 -10.29 -24.90
CA ALA A 102 -10.62 -10.38 -23.80
C ALA A 102 -11.21 -9.00 -23.44
N ALA A 103 -10.41 -7.94 -23.44
CA ALA A 103 -10.87 -6.57 -23.19
C ALA A 103 -11.82 -6.08 -24.29
N ARG A 104 -11.53 -6.42 -25.56
CA ARG A 104 -12.40 -6.12 -26.69
C ARG A 104 -13.79 -6.75 -26.51
N ARG A 105 -13.84 -8.02 -26.09
CA ARG A 105 -15.11 -8.76 -25.91
C ARG A 105 -15.90 -8.33 -24.68
N THR A 106 -15.22 -8.12 -23.56
CA THR A 106 -15.87 -7.91 -22.25
C THR A 106 -16.15 -6.45 -21.95
N LEU A 107 -15.27 -5.54 -22.40
CA LEU A 107 -15.35 -4.11 -22.13
C LEU A 107 -15.74 -3.30 -23.37
N GLY A 108 -15.72 -3.91 -24.56
CA GLY A 108 -15.86 -3.18 -25.83
C GLY A 108 -14.66 -2.29 -26.15
N MET A 109 -13.53 -2.50 -25.47
CA MET A 109 -12.33 -1.67 -25.58
C MET A 109 -11.16 -2.52 -26.05
N ARG A 110 -10.60 -2.20 -27.21
CA ARG A 110 -9.38 -2.83 -27.73
C ARG A 110 -8.18 -1.97 -27.32
N PRO A 111 -7.26 -2.46 -26.46
CA PRO A 111 -6.03 -1.74 -26.15
C PRO A 111 -5.22 -1.35 -27.40
N PHE A 112 -4.91 -0.06 -27.55
CA PHE A 112 -4.09 0.48 -28.63
C PHE A 112 -2.62 0.04 -28.53
N ASP A 113 -1.85 0.23 -29.59
CA ASP A 113 -0.43 -0.17 -29.62
C ASP A 113 0.41 0.62 -28.60
N VAL A 114 0.15 1.92 -28.44
CA VAL A 114 0.77 2.73 -27.37
C VAL A 114 0.43 2.20 -25.97
N GLN A 115 -0.78 1.66 -25.80
CA GLN A 115 -1.24 1.10 -24.53
C GLN A 115 -0.55 -0.24 -24.23
N ILE A 116 -0.28 -1.07 -25.25
CA ILE A 116 0.54 -2.27 -25.12
C ILE A 116 1.98 -1.92 -24.74
N LEU A 117 2.59 -0.93 -25.40
CA LEU A 117 3.94 -0.46 -25.06
C LEU A 117 4.00 0.09 -23.62
N GLY A 118 2.98 0.85 -23.20
CA GLY A 118 2.83 1.31 -21.82
C GLY A 118 2.70 0.16 -20.83
N GLY A 119 1.88 -0.85 -21.14
CA GLY A 119 1.72 -2.06 -20.33
C GLY A 119 3.01 -2.87 -20.20
N LEU A 120 3.78 -3.00 -21.28
CA LEU A 120 5.11 -3.61 -21.30
C LEU A 120 6.08 -2.84 -20.41
N ALA A 121 6.10 -1.51 -20.51
CA ALA A 121 6.93 -0.66 -19.65
C ALA A 121 6.61 -0.86 -18.16
N LEU A 122 5.32 -0.86 -17.80
CA LEU A 122 4.86 -1.11 -16.43
C LEU A 122 5.25 -2.52 -15.95
N PHE A 123 5.08 -3.56 -16.78
CA PHE A 123 5.45 -4.94 -16.44
C PHE A 123 6.93 -5.07 -16.06
N HIS A 124 7.79 -4.29 -16.72
CA HIS A 124 9.23 -4.24 -16.46
C HIS A 124 9.63 -3.24 -15.36
N GLY A 125 8.67 -2.75 -14.56
CA GLY A 125 8.94 -1.90 -13.40
C GLY A 125 9.31 -0.45 -13.74
N CYS A 126 8.98 0.02 -14.94
CA CYS A 126 9.15 1.42 -15.32
C CYS A 126 7.94 2.25 -14.88
N VAL A 127 8.13 3.56 -14.71
CA VAL A 127 7.02 4.51 -14.60
C VAL A 127 6.61 4.90 -16.02
N ALA A 128 5.37 4.58 -16.39
CA ALA A 128 4.79 4.98 -17.68
C ALA A 128 3.98 6.26 -17.51
N GLU A 129 4.43 7.36 -18.13
CA GLU A 129 3.66 8.59 -18.21
C GLU A 129 2.61 8.45 -19.31
N ILE A 130 1.36 8.27 -18.89
CA ILE A 130 0.20 8.09 -19.76
C ILE A 130 -0.72 9.28 -19.50
N ALA A 131 -0.93 10.12 -20.50
CA ALA A 131 -1.73 11.32 -20.35
C ALA A 131 -3.18 10.98 -19.94
N THR A 132 -3.81 11.88 -19.19
CA THR A 132 -5.21 11.73 -18.77
C THR A 132 -6.10 11.52 -19.99
N GLY A 133 -6.96 10.50 -19.94
CA GLY A 133 -7.85 10.15 -21.06
C GLY A 133 -7.28 9.10 -22.02
N GLU A 134 -5.98 8.80 -21.97
CA GLU A 134 -5.34 7.76 -22.81
C GLU A 134 -5.57 6.33 -22.30
N GLY A 135 -6.49 6.12 -21.35
CA GLY A 135 -6.90 4.81 -20.87
C GLY A 135 -5.93 4.12 -19.91
N LYS A 136 -5.26 4.86 -19.02
CA LYS A 136 -4.35 4.35 -17.98
C LYS A 136 -4.91 3.16 -17.19
N THR A 137 -6.20 3.21 -16.82
CA THR A 137 -6.90 2.10 -16.14
C THR A 137 -6.92 0.82 -16.99
N LEU A 138 -7.21 0.92 -18.29
CA LEU A 138 -7.17 -0.23 -19.20
C LEU A 138 -5.73 -0.73 -19.38
N VAL A 139 -4.77 0.18 -19.53
CA VAL A 139 -3.34 -0.18 -19.65
C VAL A 139 -2.86 -0.99 -18.45
N ALA A 140 -3.29 -0.65 -17.22
CA ALA A 140 -2.88 -1.38 -16.01
C ALA A 140 -3.34 -2.85 -15.99
N THR A 141 -4.45 -3.17 -16.66
CA THR A 141 -4.96 -4.57 -16.73
C THR A 141 -4.01 -5.50 -17.46
N LEU A 142 -3.28 -4.99 -18.45
CA LEU A 142 -2.33 -5.74 -19.26
C LEU A 142 -1.24 -6.39 -18.36
N PRO A 143 -0.38 -5.62 -17.66
CA PRO A 143 0.66 -6.19 -16.80
C PRO A 143 0.08 -6.89 -15.57
N ALA A 144 -1.07 -6.43 -15.06
CA ALA A 144 -1.73 -7.09 -13.93
C ALA A 144 -2.15 -8.52 -14.27
N CYS A 145 -2.80 -8.73 -15.41
CA CYS A 145 -3.16 -10.06 -15.90
C CYS A 145 -1.91 -10.92 -16.15
N ALA A 146 -0.86 -10.36 -16.74
CA ALA A 146 0.37 -11.10 -16.98
C ALA A 146 1.06 -11.55 -15.68
N ALA A 147 1.14 -10.67 -14.69
CA ALA A 147 1.69 -11.00 -13.38
C ALA A 147 0.82 -12.03 -12.65
N ALA A 148 -0.50 -11.88 -12.65
CA ALA A 148 -1.43 -12.82 -12.03
C ALA A 148 -1.38 -14.22 -12.67
N LEU A 149 -1.33 -14.29 -14.01
CA LEU A 149 -1.24 -15.55 -14.76
C LEU A 149 0.11 -16.25 -14.59
N SER A 150 1.15 -15.54 -14.14
CA SER A 150 2.46 -16.15 -13.86
C SER A 150 2.43 -17.13 -12.67
N GLY A 151 1.41 -17.04 -11.81
CA GLY A 151 1.28 -17.90 -10.63
C GLY A 151 2.26 -17.59 -9.49
N ARG A 152 3.10 -16.56 -9.62
CA ARG A 152 4.13 -16.20 -8.61
C ARG A 152 3.58 -15.50 -7.37
N GLY A 153 2.34 -15.04 -7.40
CA GLY A 153 1.68 -14.35 -6.29
C GLY A 153 0.53 -13.48 -6.76
N SER A 154 -0.11 -12.79 -5.81
CA SER A 154 -1.18 -11.84 -6.11
C SER A 154 -0.63 -10.50 -6.58
N VAL A 155 -1.49 -9.74 -7.28
CA VAL A 155 -1.19 -8.41 -7.81
C VAL A 155 -1.98 -7.36 -7.06
N LEU A 156 -1.31 -6.29 -6.65
CA LEU A 156 -1.94 -5.11 -6.06
C LEU A 156 -2.05 -3.99 -7.10
N ILE A 157 -3.23 -3.40 -7.22
CA ILE A 157 -3.45 -2.16 -7.96
C ILE A 157 -3.82 -1.10 -6.93
N VAL A 158 -2.87 -0.21 -6.65
CA VAL A 158 -2.99 0.82 -5.63
C VAL A 158 -3.48 2.10 -6.27
N THR A 159 -4.55 2.67 -5.71
CA THR A 159 -5.15 3.93 -6.15
C THR A 159 -5.12 4.97 -5.03
N VAL A 160 -5.45 6.22 -5.34
CA VAL A 160 -5.41 7.33 -4.38
C VAL A 160 -6.65 7.43 -3.49
N ASN A 161 -7.81 6.94 -3.91
CA ASN A 161 -9.04 7.05 -3.11
C ASN A 161 -10.06 5.93 -3.39
N ASP A 162 -10.99 5.75 -2.44
CA ASP A 162 -11.99 4.68 -2.46
C ASP A 162 -12.92 4.72 -3.69
N TYR A 163 -13.22 5.91 -4.21
CA TYR A 163 -14.07 6.05 -5.40
C TYR A 163 -13.37 5.49 -6.64
N LEU A 164 -12.13 5.90 -6.90
CA LEU A 164 -11.35 5.38 -8.03
C LEU A 164 -11.09 3.88 -7.87
N CYS A 165 -10.77 3.44 -6.66
CA CYS A 165 -10.60 2.02 -6.33
C CYS A 165 -11.81 1.18 -6.72
N ARG A 166 -13.03 1.58 -6.31
CA ARG A 166 -14.27 0.87 -6.63
C ARG A 166 -14.62 0.96 -8.10
N ARG A 167 -14.54 2.16 -8.68
CA ARG A 167 -14.83 2.39 -10.10
C ARG A 167 -13.98 1.48 -10.98
N ASP A 168 -12.67 1.43 -10.73
CA ASP A 168 -11.76 0.66 -11.57
C ASP A 168 -11.90 -0.84 -11.35
N PHE A 169 -12.16 -1.27 -10.11
CA PHE A 169 -12.55 -2.64 -9.79
C PHE A 169 -13.83 -3.08 -10.53
N GLU A 170 -14.88 -2.26 -10.54
CA GLU A 170 -16.15 -2.56 -11.20
C GLU A 170 -16.00 -2.56 -12.72
N ASN A 171 -15.31 -1.55 -13.27
CA ASN A 171 -15.13 -1.39 -14.70
C ASN A 171 -14.23 -2.48 -15.31
N MET A 172 -13.13 -2.85 -14.64
CA MET A 172 -12.18 -3.85 -15.16
C MET A 172 -12.49 -5.28 -14.67
N GLY A 173 -13.37 -5.43 -13.69
CA GLY A 173 -13.78 -6.72 -13.12
C GLY A 173 -14.23 -7.78 -14.15
N PRO A 174 -15.07 -7.44 -15.15
CA PRO A 174 -15.50 -8.38 -16.18
C PRO A 174 -14.32 -9.00 -16.95
N LEU A 175 -13.29 -8.20 -17.26
CA LEU A 175 -12.08 -8.68 -17.95
C LEU A 175 -11.33 -9.72 -17.12
N TYR A 176 -11.04 -9.44 -15.85
CA TYR A 176 -10.34 -10.38 -14.97
C TYR A 176 -11.12 -11.70 -14.84
N ARG A 177 -12.43 -11.63 -14.61
CA ARG A 177 -13.28 -12.82 -14.47
C ARG A 177 -13.35 -13.64 -15.74
N PHE A 178 -13.42 -13.00 -16.91
CA PHE A 178 -13.40 -13.68 -18.21
C PHE A 178 -12.10 -14.47 -18.42
N LEU A 179 -10.96 -13.91 -17.98
CA LEU A 179 -9.66 -14.58 -17.98
C LEU A 179 -9.51 -15.63 -16.87
N GLY A 180 -10.56 -15.88 -16.08
CA GLY A 180 -10.54 -16.84 -14.98
C GLY A 180 -9.71 -16.39 -13.77
N LEU A 181 -9.46 -15.08 -13.63
CA LEU A 181 -8.79 -14.48 -12.50
C LEU A 181 -9.81 -13.99 -11.47
N SER A 182 -9.50 -14.23 -10.20
CA SER A 182 -10.25 -13.64 -9.08
C SER A 182 -9.80 -12.19 -8.84
N VAL A 183 -10.75 -11.31 -8.52
CA VAL A 183 -10.48 -9.89 -8.28
C VAL A 183 -11.21 -9.41 -7.03
N GLY A 184 -10.50 -8.67 -6.16
CA GLY A 184 -11.02 -8.09 -4.92
C GLY A 184 -10.84 -6.58 -4.86
N CYS A 185 -11.55 -5.93 -3.93
CA CYS A 185 -11.48 -4.49 -3.69
C CYS A 185 -11.48 -4.20 -2.18
N VAL A 186 -10.53 -3.38 -1.73
CA VAL A 186 -10.39 -2.95 -0.34
C VAL A 186 -10.54 -1.44 -0.26
N THR A 187 -11.52 -1.01 0.54
CA THR A 187 -11.86 0.39 0.81
C THR A 187 -12.00 0.60 2.32
N SER A 188 -12.15 1.85 2.75
CA SER A 188 -12.32 2.20 4.17
C SER A 188 -13.48 1.47 4.85
N THR A 189 -14.55 1.14 4.12
CA THR A 189 -15.72 0.43 4.67
C THR A 189 -15.61 -1.09 4.65
N THR A 190 -14.57 -1.66 4.05
CA THR A 190 -14.42 -3.11 3.91
C THR A 190 -14.07 -3.74 5.27
N THR A 191 -14.86 -4.73 5.70
CA THR A 191 -14.67 -5.43 6.97
C THR A 191 -13.45 -6.35 6.95
N ARG A 192 -12.96 -6.78 8.12
CA ARG A 192 -11.79 -7.67 8.20
C ARG A 192 -11.93 -8.98 7.39
N PRO A 193 -13.03 -9.74 7.49
CA PRO A 193 -13.19 -10.97 6.71
C PRO A 193 -13.23 -10.70 5.19
N GLU A 194 -13.89 -9.61 4.77
CA GLU A 194 -13.93 -9.21 3.37
C GLU A 194 -12.54 -8.81 2.85
N ARG A 195 -11.71 -8.15 3.68
CA ARG A 195 -10.33 -7.84 3.31
C ARG A 195 -9.49 -9.11 3.15
N GLN A 196 -9.60 -10.06 4.07
CA GLN A 196 -8.91 -11.36 3.95
C GLN A 196 -9.28 -12.05 2.63
N HIS A 197 -10.56 -12.03 2.26
CA HIS A 197 -11.00 -12.55 0.97
C HIS A 197 -10.43 -11.76 -0.22
N ALA A 198 -10.48 -10.43 -0.16
CA ALA A 198 -10.00 -9.56 -1.24
C ALA A 198 -8.49 -9.68 -1.50
N TYR A 199 -7.66 -9.82 -0.45
CA TYR A 199 -6.21 -10.05 -0.60
C TYR A 199 -5.85 -11.48 -1.02
N ALA A 200 -6.78 -12.44 -0.90
CA ALA A 200 -6.60 -13.80 -1.41
C ALA A 200 -6.89 -13.92 -2.92
N CYS A 201 -7.50 -12.89 -3.53
CA CYS A 201 -7.73 -12.83 -4.97
C CYS A 201 -6.40 -12.73 -5.76
N ASP A 202 -6.45 -13.07 -7.05
CA ASP A 202 -5.30 -12.97 -7.94
C ASP A 202 -4.93 -11.49 -8.21
N VAL A 203 -5.93 -10.60 -8.23
CA VAL A 203 -5.77 -9.15 -8.34
C VAL A 203 -6.57 -8.45 -7.23
N THR A 204 -5.98 -7.47 -6.55
CA THR A 204 -6.65 -6.68 -5.51
C THR A 204 -6.51 -5.20 -5.80
N TYR A 205 -7.63 -4.50 -5.96
CA TYR A 205 -7.68 -3.05 -5.94
C TYR A 205 -7.69 -2.57 -4.49
N VAL A 206 -6.86 -1.60 -4.16
CA VAL A 206 -6.74 -1.06 -2.80
C VAL A 206 -6.30 0.39 -2.86
N THR A 207 -6.58 1.18 -1.83
CA THR A 207 -5.98 2.50 -1.69
C THR A 207 -4.65 2.41 -0.95
N ASN A 208 -3.74 3.34 -1.21
CA ASN A 208 -2.45 3.38 -0.52
C ASN A 208 -2.61 3.48 1.02
N ALA A 209 -3.58 4.27 1.48
CA ALA A 209 -3.90 4.42 2.90
C ALA A 209 -4.35 3.10 3.51
N GLU A 210 -5.30 2.39 2.88
CA GLU A 210 -5.83 1.13 3.39
C GLU A 210 -4.77 0.02 3.40
N LEU A 211 -3.96 -0.08 2.35
CA LEU A 211 -2.85 -1.02 2.29
C LEU A 211 -1.84 -0.78 3.44
N GLY A 212 -1.47 0.48 3.67
CA GLY A 212 -0.56 0.84 4.76
C GLY A 212 -1.17 0.59 6.15
N PHE A 213 -2.45 0.91 6.35
CA PHE A 213 -3.12 0.64 7.62
C PHE A 213 -3.35 -0.86 7.87
N ASP A 214 -3.65 -1.66 6.84
CA ASP A 214 -3.71 -3.11 6.97
C ASP A 214 -2.33 -3.68 7.37
N TYR A 215 -1.23 -3.17 6.78
CA TYR A 215 0.12 -3.56 7.16
C TYR A 215 0.42 -3.23 8.62
N LEU A 216 0.10 -2.02 9.07
CA LEU A 216 0.29 -1.63 10.46
C LEU A 216 -0.58 -2.45 11.42
N ARG A 217 -1.85 -2.72 11.06
CA ARG A 217 -2.78 -3.54 11.87
C ARG A 217 -2.31 -4.98 12.00
N ASP A 218 -1.77 -5.58 10.94
CA ASP A 218 -1.23 -6.96 10.96
C ASP A 218 -0.04 -7.14 11.90
N HIS A 219 0.68 -6.06 12.25
CA HIS A 219 1.77 -6.09 13.24
C HIS A 219 1.28 -5.91 14.68
N LEU A 220 0.00 -5.58 14.88
CA LEU A 220 -0.61 -5.39 16.20
C LEU A 220 -1.50 -6.56 16.62
N VAL A 221 -1.85 -7.47 15.71
CA VAL A 221 -2.69 -8.63 16.05
C VAL A 221 -1.94 -9.64 16.90
N MET A 222 -2.67 -10.28 17.82
CA MET A 222 -2.10 -11.27 18.75
C MET A 222 -2.08 -12.68 18.15
N ASN A 223 -2.95 -12.96 17.17
CA ASN A 223 -3.08 -14.27 16.52
C ASN A 223 -2.78 -14.13 15.02
N ALA A 224 -2.15 -15.15 14.44
CA ALA A 224 -1.87 -15.17 13.00
C ALA A 224 -3.15 -15.20 12.14
N THR A 225 -4.21 -15.86 12.61
CA THR A 225 -5.51 -15.95 11.93
C THR A 225 -6.20 -14.59 11.78
N ASP A 226 -5.83 -13.62 12.62
CA ASP A 226 -6.37 -12.28 12.63
C ASP A 226 -5.68 -11.36 11.60
N GLN A 227 -4.58 -11.81 10.99
CA GLN A 227 -3.87 -11.09 9.93
C GLN A 227 -4.69 -11.06 8.65
N VAL A 228 -4.54 -9.97 7.91
CA VAL A 228 -5.30 -9.67 6.69
C VAL A 228 -4.41 -9.77 5.46
N LEU A 229 -3.26 -9.10 5.46
CA LEU A 229 -2.30 -9.11 4.35
C LEU A 229 -1.42 -10.37 4.37
N MET A 230 -0.97 -10.77 5.56
CA MET A 230 0.02 -11.85 5.70
C MET A 230 -0.57 -13.26 5.77
N ASN A 231 -1.89 -13.39 5.66
CA ASN A 231 -2.62 -14.66 5.84
C ASN A 231 -3.07 -15.28 4.49
N GLY A 232 -2.39 -14.96 3.40
CA GLY A 232 -2.84 -15.32 2.04
C GLY A 232 -1.70 -15.64 1.08
N LYS A 233 -1.97 -15.46 -0.21
CA LYS A 233 -0.95 -15.58 -1.27
C LYS A 233 0.11 -14.48 -1.08
N PRO A 234 1.40 -14.76 -1.37
CA PRO A 234 2.42 -13.72 -1.37
C PRO A 234 2.10 -12.66 -2.43
N PHE A 235 2.34 -11.39 -2.10
CA PHE A 235 2.27 -10.31 -3.08
C PHE A 235 3.49 -10.38 -3.99
N PHE A 236 3.27 -10.40 -5.30
CA PHE A 236 4.35 -10.49 -6.29
C PHE A 236 4.54 -9.19 -7.07
N PHE A 237 3.45 -8.49 -7.38
CA PHE A 237 3.48 -7.34 -8.27
C PHE A 237 2.56 -6.23 -7.77
N CYS A 238 2.98 -4.97 -7.91
CA CYS A 238 2.23 -3.81 -7.45
C CYS A 238 2.26 -2.72 -8.52
N LEU A 239 1.09 -2.25 -8.94
CA LEU A 239 0.91 -1.10 -9.81
C LEU A 239 0.39 0.06 -8.98
N LEU A 240 1.10 1.19 -9.03
CA LEU A 240 0.68 2.42 -8.38
C LEU A 240 0.04 3.33 -9.44
N ASP A 241 -1.27 3.56 -9.31
CA ASP A 241 -1.93 4.63 -10.02
C ASP A 241 -1.62 5.98 -9.36
N GLU A 242 -1.52 7.04 -10.16
CA GLU A 242 -1.04 8.37 -9.74
C GLU A 242 0.19 8.29 -8.82
N ALA A 243 1.24 7.61 -9.31
CA ALA A 243 2.45 7.31 -8.55
C ALA A 243 3.14 8.56 -7.99
N ASP A 244 3.03 9.72 -8.65
CA ASP A 244 3.50 11.01 -8.14
C ASP A 244 2.71 11.44 -6.90
N SER A 245 1.38 11.39 -6.95
CA SER A 245 0.51 11.70 -5.83
C SER A 245 0.80 10.79 -4.64
N ILE A 246 0.92 9.47 -4.86
CA ILE A 246 1.16 8.49 -3.79
C ILE A 246 2.58 8.58 -3.23
N MET A 247 3.60 8.52 -4.10
CA MET A 247 5.00 8.36 -3.67
C MET A 247 5.68 9.67 -3.32
N ILE A 248 5.12 10.82 -3.73
CA ILE A 248 5.69 12.14 -3.46
C ILE A 248 4.79 12.91 -2.50
N ASP A 249 3.53 13.14 -2.87
CA ASP A 249 2.68 14.04 -2.08
C ASP A 249 2.20 13.43 -0.78
N GLU A 250 1.64 12.21 -0.84
CA GLU A 250 1.09 11.50 0.32
C GLU A 250 2.18 10.94 1.23
N ALA A 251 3.32 10.55 0.67
CA ALA A 251 4.48 10.06 1.41
C ALA A 251 5.09 11.08 2.39
N ARG A 252 4.71 12.37 2.31
CA ARG A 252 5.15 13.42 3.25
C ARG A 252 4.60 13.24 4.66
N THR A 253 3.44 12.59 4.80
CA THR A 253 2.78 12.41 6.11
C THR A 253 2.84 10.94 6.50
N PRO A 254 3.44 10.57 7.65
CA PRO A 254 3.49 9.18 8.06
C PRO A 254 2.10 8.65 8.41
N LEU A 255 1.85 7.37 8.07
CA LEU A 255 0.65 6.66 8.51
C LEU A 255 0.76 6.28 9.99
N ILE A 256 -0.22 6.71 10.80
CA ILE A 256 -0.22 6.51 12.26
C ILE A 256 -1.53 5.89 12.69
N ILE A 257 -1.46 4.74 13.35
CA ILE A 257 -2.60 4.19 14.10
C ILE A 257 -2.59 4.84 15.49
N SER A 258 -3.62 5.64 15.77
CA SER A 258 -3.87 6.15 17.11
C SER A 258 -5.16 5.54 17.66
N GLN A 259 -5.12 5.10 18.91
CA GLN A 259 -6.30 4.65 19.64
C GLN A 259 -6.43 5.53 20.88
N ALA A 260 -7.62 6.08 21.09
CA ALA A 260 -7.94 6.69 22.37
C ALA A 260 -7.90 5.60 23.44
N ALA A 261 -6.93 5.68 24.34
CA ALA A 261 -6.87 4.84 25.52
C ALA A 261 -7.41 5.65 26.69
N ASP A 262 -8.39 5.11 27.39
CA ASP A 262 -8.83 5.69 28.65
C ASP A 262 -7.65 5.72 29.61
N ALA A 263 -7.23 6.93 29.98
CA ALA A 263 -6.21 7.09 31.00
C ALA A 263 -6.80 6.57 32.32
N PRO A 264 -6.23 5.53 32.94
CA PRO A 264 -6.78 5.00 34.17
C PRO A 264 -6.44 5.94 35.33
N ALA A 265 -7.18 7.04 35.46
CA ALA A 265 -6.94 8.13 36.40
C ALA A 265 -6.80 7.61 37.84
N GLU A 266 -7.66 6.65 38.23
CA GLU A 266 -7.59 5.99 39.53
C GLU A 266 -6.28 5.22 39.73
N LYS A 267 -5.76 4.54 38.69
CA LYS A 267 -4.48 3.84 38.78
C LYS A 267 -3.33 4.82 38.99
N TYR A 268 -3.37 6.00 38.34
CA TYR A 268 -2.37 7.05 38.56
C TYR A 268 -2.45 7.64 39.97
N ALA A 269 -3.66 7.91 40.46
CA ALA A 269 -3.87 8.43 41.82
C ALA A 269 -3.38 7.43 42.89
N ARG A 270 -3.74 6.15 42.74
CA ARG A 270 -3.32 5.09 43.67
C ARG A 270 -1.83 4.82 43.62
N ALA A 271 -1.21 4.92 42.43
CA ALA A 271 0.24 4.85 42.29
C ALA A 271 0.95 5.98 43.03
N ALA A 272 0.42 7.20 42.97
CA ALA A 272 0.98 8.36 43.67
C ALA A 272 0.90 8.20 45.19
N GLN A 273 -0.26 7.78 45.72
CA GLN A 273 -0.43 7.49 47.14
C GLN A 273 0.52 6.40 47.63
N LEU A 274 0.67 5.32 46.85
CA LEU A 274 1.62 4.26 47.18
C LEU A 274 3.06 4.77 47.16
N ALA A 275 3.42 5.60 46.19
CA ALA A 275 4.74 6.19 46.10
C ALA A 275 5.07 7.02 47.36
N GLU A 276 4.12 7.74 47.95
CA GLU A 276 4.31 8.53 49.18
C GLU A 276 4.64 7.67 50.41
N GLN A 277 4.20 6.42 50.43
CA GLN A 277 4.39 5.51 51.57
C GLN A 277 5.76 4.79 51.56
N LEU A 278 6.46 4.76 50.41
CA LEU A 278 7.74 4.06 50.27
C LEU A 278 8.93 4.91 50.73
N GLN A 279 9.91 4.29 51.39
CA GLN A 279 11.10 4.94 51.94
C GLN A 279 12.36 4.71 51.08
N ARG A 280 13.10 5.80 50.77
CA ARG A 280 14.38 5.72 50.04
C ARG A 280 15.41 4.94 50.85
N GLY A 281 16.20 4.10 50.20
CA GLY A 281 17.26 3.30 50.84
C GLY A 281 16.76 2.04 51.55
N ARG A 282 15.47 1.96 51.89
CA ARG A 282 14.82 0.75 52.43
C ARG A 282 13.95 0.06 51.39
N ASP A 283 13.01 0.77 50.79
CA ASP A 283 12.01 0.21 49.89
C ASP A 283 12.43 0.34 48.43
N TYR A 284 13.26 1.32 48.08
CA TYR A 284 13.80 1.51 46.74
C TYR A 284 15.18 2.19 46.74
N THR A 285 15.91 1.98 45.65
CA THR A 285 17.21 2.61 45.35
C THR A 285 17.06 3.52 44.13
N VAL A 286 17.71 4.69 44.17
CA VAL A 286 17.69 5.69 43.09
C VAL A 286 19.08 5.72 42.43
N TYR A 287 19.12 5.44 41.13
CA TYR A 287 20.33 5.52 40.30
C TYR A 287 20.30 6.82 39.48
N GLU A 288 20.84 7.90 40.06
CA GLU A 288 20.70 9.26 39.49
C GLU A 288 21.40 9.44 38.15
N LYS A 289 22.55 8.76 37.94
CA LYS A 289 23.28 8.78 36.66
C LYS A 289 22.46 8.13 35.54
N GLU A 290 21.78 7.03 35.83
CA GLU A 290 20.97 6.25 34.88
C GLU A 290 19.54 6.76 34.75
N ARG A 291 19.14 7.72 35.59
CA ARG A 291 17.76 8.23 35.71
C ARG A 291 16.75 7.10 35.93
N ASN A 292 17.12 6.13 36.76
CA ASN A 292 16.35 4.93 37.03
C ASN A 292 16.11 4.74 38.53
N VAL A 293 15.03 4.04 38.88
CA VAL A 293 14.68 3.68 40.27
C VAL A 293 14.26 2.22 40.29
N THR A 294 14.80 1.47 41.25
CA THR A 294 14.50 0.04 41.39
C THR A 294 13.94 -0.22 42.78
N LEU A 295 12.88 -1.02 42.85
CA LEU A 295 12.32 -1.47 44.13
C LEU A 295 13.22 -2.55 44.73
N SER A 296 13.41 -2.48 46.04
CA SER A 296 14.00 -3.56 46.83
C SER A 296 12.97 -4.66 47.12
N GLY A 297 13.42 -5.82 47.62
CA GLY A 297 12.51 -6.91 48.03
C GLY A 297 11.49 -6.48 49.09
N THR A 298 11.89 -5.59 50.02
CA THR A 298 10.99 -4.97 51.02
C THR A 298 9.96 -4.04 50.38
N GLY A 299 10.36 -3.27 49.37
CA GLY A 299 9.47 -2.41 48.60
C GLY A 299 8.44 -3.20 47.79
N TYR A 300 8.82 -4.32 47.18
CA TYR A 300 7.87 -5.23 46.51
C TYR A 300 6.79 -5.72 47.48
N LYS A 301 7.18 -6.25 48.65
CA LYS A 301 6.24 -6.72 49.69
C LYS A 301 5.37 -5.60 50.26
N ALA A 302 5.87 -4.36 50.35
CA ALA A 302 5.08 -3.21 50.78
C ALA A 302 3.99 -2.88 49.75
N CYS A 303 4.35 -2.85 48.47
CA CYS A 303 3.41 -2.64 47.37
C CYS A 303 2.33 -3.75 47.30
N GLU A 304 2.72 -5.02 47.41
CA GLU A 304 1.80 -6.18 47.39
C GLU A 304 0.76 -6.09 48.50
N ARG A 305 1.19 -5.74 49.72
CA ARG A 305 0.30 -5.53 50.87
C ARG A 305 -0.64 -4.35 50.67
N ALA A 306 -0.13 -3.20 50.22
CA ALA A 306 -0.93 -2.00 50.00
C ALA A 306 -1.98 -2.18 48.87
N LEU A 307 -1.65 -2.99 47.87
CA LEU A 307 -2.51 -3.29 46.72
C LEU A 307 -3.38 -4.53 46.94
N LYS A 308 -3.17 -5.28 48.04
CA LYS A 308 -3.87 -6.53 48.37
C LYS A 308 -3.77 -7.58 47.26
N VAL A 309 -2.58 -7.75 46.68
CA VAL A 309 -2.31 -8.73 45.63
C VAL A 309 -1.24 -9.74 46.09
N PRO A 310 -1.33 -11.01 45.67
CA PRO A 310 -0.35 -12.03 46.06
C PRO A 310 1.02 -11.80 45.43
N THR A 311 1.08 -11.19 44.24
CA THR A 311 2.33 -10.78 43.61
C THR A 311 2.12 -9.64 42.61
N LEU A 312 3.11 -8.75 42.48
CA LEU A 312 3.11 -7.71 41.42
C LEU A 312 3.44 -8.25 40.03
N PHE A 313 3.80 -9.54 39.90
CA PHE A 313 4.23 -10.16 38.64
C PHE A 313 3.19 -11.10 38.02
N ALA A 314 2.08 -11.38 38.72
CA ALA A 314 0.99 -12.15 38.15
C ALA A 314 0.14 -11.25 37.25
N SER A 315 0.12 -11.59 35.96
CA SER A 315 -0.56 -10.95 34.82
C SER A 315 0.16 -9.77 34.14
N LYS A 316 0.29 -9.88 32.80
CA LYS A 316 0.54 -8.75 31.90
C LYS A 316 -0.66 -7.79 32.01
N GLY A 317 -0.54 -6.76 32.85
CA GLY A 317 -1.58 -5.73 33.01
C GLY A 317 -2.07 -5.50 34.45
N SER A 318 -1.50 -6.17 35.47
CA SER A 318 -1.93 -5.94 36.85
C SER A 318 -1.73 -4.47 37.25
N VAL A 319 -2.74 -3.92 37.96
CA VAL A 319 -2.67 -2.60 38.61
C VAL A 319 -1.41 -2.49 39.46
N GLY A 320 -0.94 -3.59 40.03
CA GLY A 320 0.25 -3.61 40.87
C GLY A 320 1.55 -3.36 40.13
N THR A 321 1.77 -3.97 38.97
CA THR A 321 2.99 -3.72 38.17
C THR A 321 3.03 -2.27 37.68
N PHE A 322 1.88 -1.73 37.27
CA PHE A 322 1.75 -0.34 36.82
C PHE A 322 2.02 0.65 37.96
N CYS A 323 1.35 0.47 39.11
CA CYS A 323 1.52 1.35 40.27
C CYS A 323 2.95 1.30 40.82
N ALA A 324 3.58 0.12 40.85
CA ALA A 324 4.96 -0.04 41.31
C ALA A 324 5.98 0.65 40.37
N LYS A 325 5.89 0.42 39.05
CA LYS A 325 6.76 1.09 38.07
C LYS A 325 6.56 2.61 38.06
N ARG A 326 5.32 3.08 38.24
CA ARG A 326 5.04 4.52 38.26
C ARG A 326 5.52 5.18 39.55
N ALA A 327 5.37 4.52 40.70
CA ALA A 327 5.91 4.98 41.98
C ALA A 327 7.44 5.11 41.94
N GLN A 328 8.13 4.17 41.27
CA GLN A 328 9.58 4.27 40.99
C GLN A 328 9.90 5.56 40.21
N SER A 329 9.16 5.85 39.12
CA SER A 329 9.41 7.02 38.27
C SER A 329 9.03 8.36 38.94
N GLN A 330 7.92 8.42 39.68
CA GLN A 330 7.37 9.68 40.21
C GLN A 330 8.28 10.32 41.27
N ARG A 331 9.02 9.53 42.05
CA ARG A 331 10.04 10.04 43.00
C ARG A 331 11.39 10.38 42.38
N ALA A 332 11.79 9.72 41.29
CA ALA A 332 12.94 10.14 40.48
C ALA A 332 12.73 11.55 39.90
N VAL A 333 11.46 11.86 39.62
CA VAL A 333 11.01 13.08 38.96
C VAL A 333 10.68 14.18 39.98
N SER A 334 10.16 13.87 41.18
CA SER A 334 9.73 14.88 42.17
C SER A 334 10.89 15.70 42.79
N SER A 335 12.09 15.14 42.90
CA SER A 335 13.30 15.88 43.28
C SER A 335 13.73 16.92 42.24
N ARG A 336 13.34 16.74 40.97
CA ARG A 336 13.58 17.70 39.87
C ARG A 336 12.37 18.54 39.46
N TYR A 337 11.13 18.11 39.67
CA TYR A 337 9.94 18.85 39.25
C TYR A 337 9.75 20.18 39.99
N ARG A 338 10.25 20.27 41.23
CA ARG A 338 10.32 21.54 41.96
C ARG A 338 11.24 22.57 41.28
N LEU A 339 12.21 22.10 40.48
CA LEU A 339 13.11 22.92 39.64
C LEU A 339 12.60 23.12 38.19
N TYR A 340 11.81 22.18 37.66
CA TYR A 340 11.35 22.21 36.26
C TYR A 340 10.13 23.11 36.04
N ARG A 341 9.23 23.22 37.03
CA ARG A 341 8.00 24.04 36.95
C ARG A 341 8.27 25.55 36.89
N SER A 342 9.45 26.02 37.35
CA SER A 342 9.85 27.43 37.23
C SER A 342 10.62 27.76 35.95
N ARG A 343 11.26 26.78 35.30
CA ARG A 343 12.08 27.02 34.09
C ARG A 343 11.35 26.79 32.77
N TRP A 344 10.40 25.85 32.69
CA TRP A 344 9.75 25.54 31.40
C TRP A 344 8.65 26.52 30.98
N THR A 345 7.91 27.10 31.93
CA THR A 345 6.92 28.14 31.65
C THR A 345 7.57 29.44 31.16
N ASP A 346 8.80 29.75 31.60
CA ASP A 346 9.49 30.99 31.18
C ASP A 346 10.27 30.84 29.85
N LEU A 347 10.78 29.64 29.53
CA LEU A 347 11.59 29.42 28.32
C LEU A 347 10.79 29.22 27.03
N TYR A 348 9.54 28.73 27.10
CA TYR A 348 8.73 28.45 25.90
C TYR A 348 7.58 29.45 25.68
N CYS A 349 6.98 30.02 26.74
CA CYS A 349 5.86 30.94 26.57
C CYS A 349 6.28 32.38 26.18
N ARG A 350 7.51 32.82 26.49
CA ARG A 350 7.96 34.18 26.13
C ARG A 350 8.40 34.36 24.67
N ARG A 351 8.49 33.28 23.87
CA ARG A 351 8.99 33.32 22.49
C ARG A 351 7.92 33.19 21.39
N VAL A 352 6.65 32.95 21.73
CA VAL A 352 5.59 32.65 20.74
C VAL A 352 4.53 33.78 20.61
N HIS A 353 4.71 34.93 21.27
CA HIS A 353 3.72 36.03 21.23
C HIS A 353 4.24 37.38 20.75
N ARG A 354 5.20 37.40 19.82
CA ARG A 354 5.50 38.58 18.98
C ARG A 354 6.03 38.20 17.59
N SER A 355 5.13 37.93 16.66
CA SER A 355 5.35 38.22 15.24
C SER A 355 4.00 38.17 14.51
N SER A 356 3.36 39.32 14.46
CA SER A 356 2.25 39.64 13.56
C SER A 356 2.73 39.75 12.10
N LEU A 357 1.84 39.36 11.17
CA LEU A 357 1.67 39.91 9.81
C LEU A 357 2.70 39.57 8.70
N ALA A 358 2.29 38.70 7.76
CA ALA A 358 2.41 38.80 6.28
C ALA A 358 1.90 37.47 5.67
N ARG A 359 0.72 37.39 5.04
CA ARG A 359 0.43 37.58 3.60
C ARG A 359 1.35 36.81 2.62
N THR A 360 0.72 35.98 1.78
CA THR A 360 1.00 35.70 0.34
C THR A 360 1.73 34.38 -0.04
N THR A 361 0.98 33.49 -0.72
CA THR A 361 1.25 32.74 -1.98
C THR A 361 2.38 31.69 -2.13
N LEU A 362 1.97 30.54 -2.71
CA LEU A 362 2.64 29.50 -3.54
C LEU A 362 4.18 29.52 -3.74
N VAL A 363 4.81 28.35 -3.63
CA VAL A 363 5.28 27.50 -4.76
C VAL A 363 5.04 26.04 -4.42
#